data_AF-A0A8T9B504-F1
#
_entry.id   AF-A0A8T9B504-F1
#
_cell.length_a   1.000
_cell.length_b   1.000
_cell.length_c   1.000
_cell.angle_alpha   90.00
_cell.angle_beta   90.00
_cell.angle_gamma   90.00
#
_symmetry.space_group_name_H-M   'P 1'
#
loop_
_entity.id
_entity.type
_entity.pdbx_description
1 polymer ?
#
loop_
_entity_poly.entity_id
_entity_poly.type
_entity_poly.pdbx_seq_one_letter_code
_entity_poly.pdbx_strand_id
1 'polypeptide(L)'
;LQPQESAPRQGPQTLQWLYEHHRSQLCLAVAYWTNSDDSVRGGSSYSELACNPPSPIAVFRGNLDIETLGGAGFASQRTTGENRTWDVSDYDGLLLDVTQADGKQYTLTLKDELLPKSPNGREQSTISWEYDFKPKCGGEKVFARWDDFKATYRGREKADAKPLDLKSVKRISLMMRSFFGTQEGDFSLSLISISVAKAPNSTYEPYRDDPTKQSDRSLNEKTEMAPNKLKQSWLGWLLGFCGVA
;
A
#
# COMPACT_ATOMS: atom_id res chain seq x y z
N LEU A 1 53.95 9.11 15.64
CA LEU A 1 53.33 8.66 14.37
C LEU A 1 52.26 7.64 14.74
N GLN A 2 51.03 8.10 14.96
CA GLN A 2 49.87 7.22 15.16
C GLN A 2 49.37 6.72 13.79
N PRO A 3 48.85 5.49 13.68
CA PRO A 3 48.24 5.02 12.45
C PRO A 3 46.90 5.73 12.24
N GLN A 4 46.67 6.24 11.02
CA GLN A 4 45.35 6.73 10.62
C GLN A 4 44.40 5.54 10.46
N GLU A 5 43.34 5.56 11.25
CA GLU A 5 42.22 4.62 11.15
C GLU A 5 41.34 5.04 9.97
N SER A 6 41.24 4.17 8.97
CA SER A 6 40.42 4.37 7.77
C SER A 6 38.93 4.37 8.14
N ALA A 7 38.22 5.42 7.73
CA ALA A 7 36.79 5.57 7.95
C ALA A 7 35.96 4.39 7.37
N PRO A 8 34.93 3.89 8.08
CA PRO A 8 34.08 2.83 7.57
C PRO A 8 33.17 3.33 6.44
N ARG A 9 33.05 2.54 5.37
CA ARG A 9 32.12 2.79 4.25
C ARG A 9 30.68 2.78 4.76
N GLN A 10 30.00 3.91 4.61
CA GLN A 10 28.59 4.06 4.96
C GLN A 10 27.71 3.30 3.96
N GLY A 11 27.02 2.26 4.46
CA GLY A 11 25.85 1.66 3.81
C GLY A 11 24.62 2.57 3.94
N PRO A 12 23.48 2.18 3.33
CA PRO A 12 22.29 3.05 3.21
C PRO A 12 21.84 3.54 4.57
N GLN A 13 21.85 4.86 4.74
CA GLN A 13 21.44 5.53 5.96
C GLN A 13 19.95 5.25 6.15
N THR A 14 19.58 4.70 7.30
CA THR A 14 18.18 4.47 7.72
C THR A 14 17.76 5.68 8.55
N LEU A 15 16.63 6.29 8.22
CA LEU A 15 16.14 7.54 8.82
C LEU A 15 16.32 7.61 10.34
N GLN A 16 16.99 8.68 10.73
CA GLN A 16 17.34 9.04 12.09
C GLN A 16 16.12 9.54 12.86
N TRP A 17 15.24 8.60 13.22
CA TRP A 17 14.78 8.33 14.60
C TRP A 17 13.46 7.58 14.69
N LEU A 18 13.55 6.29 14.32
CA LEU A 18 12.93 5.14 14.99
C LEU A 18 14.03 4.24 15.63
N TYR A 19 15.21 4.76 15.97
CA TYR A 19 16.48 3.99 15.87
C TYR A 19 17.39 3.80 17.13
N GLU A 20 16.91 3.90 18.38
CA GLU A 20 17.78 3.86 19.62
C GLU A 20 17.20 2.69 20.32
N HIS A 21 17.97 1.61 20.22
CA HIS A 21 17.88 0.53 21.15
C HIS A 21 16.51 -0.13 21.16
N HIS A 22 16.07 -0.62 19.99
CA HIS A 22 15.64 -2.00 19.73
C HIS A 22 14.79 -2.06 18.45
N ARG A 23 15.04 -3.10 17.63
CA ARG A 23 14.34 -3.49 16.38
C ARG A 23 13.04 -2.71 16.07
N SER A 24 13.06 -2.04 14.93
CA SER A 24 11.92 -1.37 14.26
C SER A 24 10.64 -2.20 14.29
N GLN A 25 9.62 -1.72 15.00
CA GLN A 25 8.27 -2.27 14.95
C GLN A 25 7.28 -1.11 14.90
N LEU A 26 6.39 -1.11 13.91
CA LEU A 26 5.26 -0.18 13.82
C LEU A 26 4.46 -0.12 15.13
N CYS A 27 4.50 -1.19 15.94
CA CYS A 27 3.91 -1.24 17.26
C CYS A 27 4.38 -0.25 18.30
N LEU A 28 5.65 0.13 18.28
CA LEU A 28 6.12 1.16 19.22
C LEU A 28 5.62 2.56 18.80
N ALA A 29 5.13 2.71 17.57
CA ALA A 29 4.73 3.98 17.01
C ALA A 29 3.21 4.21 17.00
N VAL A 30 2.37 3.21 17.31
CA VAL A 30 0.89 3.34 17.22
C VAL A 30 0.35 4.50 18.06
N ALA A 31 0.97 4.82 19.19
CA ALA A 31 0.61 5.99 20.01
C ALA A 31 0.79 7.34 19.28
N TYR A 32 1.56 7.37 18.19
CA TYR A 32 1.73 8.52 17.30
C TYR A 32 0.80 8.47 16.09
N TRP A 33 -0.26 7.68 16.13
CA TRP A 33 -1.31 7.66 15.12
C TRP A 33 -2.64 8.06 15.74
N THR A 34 -3.50 8.66 14.93
CA THR A 34 -4.85 9.03 15.32
C THR A 34 -5.80 8.82 14.15
N ASN A 35 -7.07 8.55 14.45
CA ASN A 35 -8.07 8.39 13.42
C ASN A 35 -8.41 9.75 12.78
N SER A 36 -8.77 9.69 11.52
CA SER A 36 -9.30 10.81 10.74
C SER A 36 -10.33 10.23 9.78
N ASP A 37 -11.39 9.66 10.34
CA ASP A 37 -12.45 8.99 9.58
C ASP A 37 -13.44 10.02 8.99
N ASP A 38 -14.38 9.54 8.18
CA ASP A 38 -15.41 10.36 7.54
C ASP A 38 -16.45 10.98 8.50
N SER A 39 -16.41 10.66 9.79
CA SER A 39 -17.18 11.34 10.85
C SER A 39 -16.98 12.85 10.86
N VAL A 40 -15.83 13.36 10.38
CA VAL A 40 -15.58 14.80 10.17
C VAL A 40 -16.49 15.46 9.13
N ARG A 41 -17.19 14.64 8.34
CA ARG A 41 -18.22 15.01 7.37
C ARG A 41 -19.60 14.42 7.70
N GLY A 42 -19.75 13.82 8.89
CA GLY A 42 -20.98 13.15 9.32
C GLY A 42 -21.15 11.73 8.78
N GLY A 43 -20.07 11.07 8.31
CA GLY A 43 -20.08 9.66 7.97
C GLY A 43 -20.01 8.75 9.20
N SER A 44 -20.23 7.44 8.96
CA SER A 44 -20.31 6.41 10.00
C SER A 44 -19.15 5.41 9.95
N SER A 45 -18.13 5.64 9.11
CA SER A 45 -16.95 4.78 9.08
C SER A 45 -16.10 5.00 10.31
N TYR A 46 -15.37 3.96 10.72
CA TYR A 46 -14.40 4.07 11.81
C TYR A 46 -13.16 3.25 11.51
N SER A 47 -12.04 3.68 12.06
CA SER A 47 -10.79 2.93 12.03
C SER A 47 -10.06 2.92 13.35
N GLU A 48 -9.22 1.90 13.52
CA GLU A 48 -8.28 1.74 14.61
C GLU A 48 -6.95 1.27 14.04
N LEU A 49 -5.85 1.83 14.55
CA LEU A 49 -4.54 1.20 14.43
C LEU A 49 -4.19 0.64 15.80
N ALA A 50 -4.06 -0.68 15.89
CA ALA A 50 -3.78 -1.37 17.13
C ALA A 50 -2.50 -2.19 17.03
N CYS A 51 -1.85 -2.38 18.16
CA CYS A 51 -0.68 -3.22 18.27
C CYS A 51 -0.71 -4.06 19.53
N ASN A 52 -0.26 -5.31 19.41
CA ASN A 52 -0.08 -6.17 20.55
C ASN A 52 1.42 -6.18 20.92
N PRO A 53 1.86 -5.59 22.06
CA PRO A 53 3.27 -5.41 22.40
C PRO A 53 4.23 -6.62 22.24
N PRO A 54 3.84 -7.88 22.51
CA PRO A 54 4.69 -9.04 22.22
C PRO A 54 4.88 -9.34 20.73
N SER A 55 4.09 -8.71 19.84
CA SER A 55 4.15 -8.87 18.38
C SER A 55 4.61 -7.58 17.71
N PRO A 56 5.49 -7.65 16.68
CA PRO A 56 5.82 -6.50 15.84
C PRO A 56 4.68 -5.93 15.00
N ILE A 57 3.54 -6.63 14.95
CA ILE A 57 2.52 -6.42 13.93
C ILE A 57 1.50 -5.39 14.40
N ALA A 58 1.40 -4.30 13.64
CA ALA A 58 0.28 -3.37 13.72
C ALA A 58 -0.86 -3.82 12.82
N VAL A 59 -2.08 -3.67 13.33
CA VAL A 59 -3.32 -4.01 12.64
C VAL A 59 -4.11 -2.74 12.43
N PHE A 60 -4.18 -2.30 11.18
CA PHE A 60 -5.10 -1.25 10.74
C PHE A 60 -6.43 -1.91 10.38
N ARG A 61 -7.50 -1.62 11.12
CA ARG A 61 -8.80 -2.27 10.95
C ARG A 61 -9.95 -1.31 11.21
N GLY A 62 -11.15 -1.72 10.80
CA GLY A 62 -12.36 -0.96 11.08
C GLY A 62 -13.52 -1.42 10.21
N ASN A 63 -14.51 -0.55 10.08
CA ASN A 63 -15.62 -0.73 9.16
C ASN A 63 -15.74 0.51 8.27
N LEU A 64 -15.88 0.26 6.97
CA LEU A 64 -16.15 1.29 5.97
C LEU A 64 -17.64 1.29 5.65
N ASP A 65 -18.33 2.33 6.11
CA ASP A 65 -19.72 2.60 5.74
C ASP A 65 -19.76 3.46 4.48
N ILE A 66 -20.57 3.05 3.51
CA ILE A 66 -20.80 3.82 2.28
C ILE A 66 -22.22 4.35 2.18
N GLU A 67 -23.14 3.93 3.06
CA GLU A 67 -24.55 4.32 2.96
C GLU A 67 -24.76 5.75 3.47
N THR A 68 -24.15 6.12 4.59
CA THR A 68 -24.40 7.42 5.27
C THR A 68 -24.09 8.62 4.36
N LEU A 69 -23.06 8.51 3.51
CA LEU A 69 -22.64 9.57 2.59
C LEU A 69 -22.94 9.24 1.11
N GLY A 70 -23.89 8.34 0.85
CA GLY A 70 -24.41 8.10 -0.50
C GLY A 70 -23.40 7.51 -1.48
N GLY A 71 -22.73 6.42 -1.08
CA GLY A 71 -21.68 5.71 -1.82
C GLY A 71 -20.27 6.23 -1.54
N ALA A 72 -20.13 7.38 -0.87
CA ALA A 72 -18.86 7.87 -0.37
C ALA A 72 -18.59 7.35 1.05
N GLY A 73 -17.32 7.17 1.40
CA GLY A 73 -16.92 6.80 2.75
C GLY A 73 -15.41 6.67 2.84
N PHE A 74 -14.85 6.94 4.01
CA PHE A 74 -13.45 6.63 4.31
C PHE A 74 -13.20 6.45 5.80
N ALA A 75 -12.30 5.52 6.12
CA ALA A 75 -11.77 5.25 7.44
C ALA A 75 -10.23 5.34 7.34
N SER A 76 -9.60 6.18 8.15
CA SER A 76 -8.16 6.44 8.02
C SER A 76 -7.44 6.68 9.34
N GLN A 77 -6.19 6.28 9.38
CA GLN A 77 -5.24 6.56 10.45
C GLN A 77 -4.13 7.43 9.91
N ARG A 78 -3.72 8.45 10.65
CA ARG A 78 -2.65 9.37 10.26
C ARG A 78 -1.64 9.54 11.40
N THR A 79 -0.39 9.83 11.05
CA THR A 79 0.61 10.22 12.03
C THR A 79 0.24 11.53 12.72
N THR A 80 0.55 11.65 14.02
CA THR A 80 0.43 12.86 14.83
C THR A 80 1.74 13.65 14.84
N GLY A 81 1.71 14.86 15.42
CA GLY A 81 2.87 15.75 15.52
C GLY A 81 2.86 16.82 14.44
N GLU A 82 2.11 17.89 14.66
CA GLU A 82 1.88 18.96 13.67
C GLU A 82 3.14 19.78 13.32
N ASN A 83 4.16 19.75 14.19
CA ASN A 83 5.46 20.39 13.97
C ASN A 83 6.51 19.45 13.38
N ARG A 84 6.17 18.18 13.17
CA ARG A 84 7.13 17.18 12.70
C ARG A 84 7.41 17.38 11.22
N THR A 85 8.68 17.21 10.85
CA THR A 85 9.15 17.31 9.48
C THR A 85 10.17 16.20 9.23
N TRP A 86 10.03 15.50 8.10
CA TRP A 86 10.96 14.48 7.66
C TRP A 86 11.57 14.88 6.31
N ASP A 87 12.90 14.82 6.25
CA ASP A 87 13.61 14.82 4.98
C ASP A 87 13.79 13.37 4.53
N VAL A 88 13.14 13.03 3.43
CA VAL A 88 13.17 11.71 2.78
C VAL A 88 13.69 11.80 1.34
N SER A 89 14.31 12.92 0.99
CA SER A 89 14.79 13.20 -0.37
C SER A 89 15.92 12.26 -0.83
N ASP A 90 16.60 11.61 0.12
CA ASP A 90 17.62 10.61 -0.14
C ASP A 90 17.06 9.21 -0.45
N TYR A 91 15.76 9.01 -0.53
CA TYR A 91 15.13 7.71 -0.82
C TYR A 91 14.27 7.79 -2.07
N ASP A 92 13.76 6.64 -2.54
CA ASP A 92 13.01 6.57 -3.79
C ASP A 92 11.52 6.24 -3.58
N GLY A 93 11.14 5.86 -2.35
CA GLY A 93 9.77 5.50 -2.02
C GLY A 93 9.55 5.05 -0.58
N LEU A 94 8.31 4.67 -0.27
CA LEU A 94 7.92 3.98 0.95
C LEU A 94 7.77 2.47 0.69
N LEU A 95 8.35 1.67 1.58
CA LEU A 95 8.21 0.22 1.65
C LEU A 95 7.28 -0.15 2.81
N LEU A 96 6.18 -0.82 2.49
CA LEU A 96 5.25 -1.40 3.43
C LEU A 96 5.50 -2.90 3.50
N ASP A 97 5.73 -3.41 4.71
CA ASP A 97 5.90 -4.84 4.96
C ASP A 97 4.57 -5.41 5.49
N VAL A 98 3.76 -5.95 4.57
CA VAL A 98 2.40 -6.43 4.83
C VAL A 98 2.44 -7.91 5.22
N THR A 99 1.93 -8.24 6.41
CA THR A 99 1.90 -9.63 6.91
C THR A 99 0.57 -10.31 6.66
N GLN A 100 -0.55 -9.58 6.66
CA GLN A 100 -1.88 -10.10 6.34
C GLN A 100 -2.69 -9.02 5.65
N ALA A 101 -3.50 -9.42 4.68
CA ALA A 101 -4.42 -8.55 3.96
C ALA A 101 -5.73 -9.30 3.69
N ASP A 102 -6.80 -8.52 3.59
CA ASP A 102 -8.19 -8.96 3.41
C ASP A 102 -8.69 -8.81 1.97
N GLY A 103 -7.79 -8.50 1.04
CA GLY A 103 -8.11 -8.29 -0.37
C GLY A 103 -8.84 -6.97 -0.64
N LYS A 104 -8.93 -6.06 0.32
CA LYS A 104 -9.39 -4.68 0.09
C LYS A 104 -8.30 -3.82 -0.53
N GLN A 105 -8.72 -2.73 -1.16
CA GLN A 105 -7.81 -1.71 -1.69
C GLN A 105 -7.61 -0.60 -0.66
N TYR A 106 -6.35 -0.23 -0.45
CA TYR A 106 -5.94 0.77 0.53
C TYR A 106 -5.25 1.94 -0.17
N THR A 107 -5.24 3.10 0.49
CA THR A 107 -4.55 4.30 0.02
C THR A 107 -3.51 4.70 1.05
N LEU A 108 -2.27 4.87 0.61
CA LEU A 108 -1.21 5.55 1.36
C LEU A 108 -1.23 7.03 0.99
N THR A 109 -1.25 7.92 1.98
CA THR A 109 -1.29 9.36 1.76
C THR A 109 -0.10 10.07 2.40
N LEU A 110 0.51 10.98 1.65
CA LEU A 110 1.54 11.91 2.13
C LEU A 110 1.04 13.35 2.11
N LYS A 111 1.51 14.13 3.08
CA LYS A 111 1.41 15.60 3.05
C LYS A 111 2.76 16.22 3.37
N ASP A 112 3.12 17.24 2.61
CA ASP A 112 4.29 18.12 2.79
C ASP A 112 3.90 19.50 3.38
N GLU A 113 2.61 19.81 3.39
CA GLU A 113 2.06 21.03 3.98
C GLU A 113 0.92 20.73 4.94
N LEU A 114 1.00 21.33 6.13
CA LEU A 114 -0.07 21.37 7.13
C LEU A 114 -0.40 22.83 7.43
N LEU A 115 -1.66 23.19 7.26
CA LEU A 115 -2.15 24.52 7.61
C LEU A 115 -2.57 24.57 9.09
N PRO A 116 -2.51 25.74 9.73
CA PRO A 116 -3.10 25.94 11.06
C PRO A 116 -4.57 25.50 11.07
N LYS A 117 -5.07 25.08 12.23
CA LYS A 117 -6.51 24.81 12.38
C LYS A 117 -7.31 26.08 12.04
N SER A 118 -8.47 25.91 11.42
CA SER A 118 -9.38 27.02 11.18
C SER A 118 -9.90 27.60 12.50
N PRO A 119 -10.52 28.80 12.50
CA PRO A 119 -11.01 29.43 13.74
C PRO A 119 -11.99 28.57 14.56
N ASN A 120 -12.70 27.64 13.91
CA ASN A 120 -13.59 26.67 14.56
C ASN A 120 -12.88 25.36 14.99
N GLY A 121 -11.55 25.34 15.02
CA GLY A 121 -10.74 24.21 15.47
C GLY A 121 -10.63 23.03 14.49
N ARG A 122 -11.18 23.15 13.27
CA ARG A 122 -11.15 22.09 12.25
C ARG A 122 -9.83 22.07 11.50
N GLU A 123 -9.43 20.89 11.04
CA GLU A 123 -8.32 20.77 10.10
C GLU A 123 -8.71 21.33 8.74
N GLN A 124 -7.79 22.08 8.14
CA GLN A 124 -7.96 22.63 6.80
C GLN A 124 -7.48 21.64 5.74
N SER A 125 -8.09 21.70 4.57
CA SER A 125 -7.68 20.87 3.42
C SER A 125 -6.39 21.42 2.80
N THR A 126 -5.45 20.53 2.52
CA THR A 126 -4.23 20.79 1.75
C THR A 126 -4.15 19.79 0.60
N ILE A 127 -3.10 19.86 -0.21
CA ILE A 127 -2.81 18.80 -1.18
C ILE A 127 -2.46 17.52 -0.42
N SER A 128 -3.02 16.41 -0.90
CA SER A 128 -2.67 15.06 -0.48
C SER A 128 -1.99 14.37 -1.66
N TRP A 129 -0.93 13.64 -1.40
CA TRP A 129 -0.28 12.77 -2.38
C TRP A 129 -0.72 11.35 -2.08
N GLU A 130 -1.49 10.74 -2.98
CA GLU A 130 -2.17 9.46 -2.76
C GLU A 130 -1.58 8.36 -3.65
N TYR A 131 -1.30 7.21 -3.04
CA TYR A 131 -0.90 5.98 -3.72
C TYR A 131 -1.86 4.85 -3.32
N ASP A 132 -2.61 4.32 -4.28
CA ASP A 132 -3.52 3.21 -4.07
C ASP A 132 -2.80 1.87 -4.27
N PHE A 133 -3.07 0.92 -3.40
CA PHE A 133 -2.49 -0.42 -3.46
C PHE A 133 -3.46 -1.48 -2.95
N LYS A 134 -3.33 -2.70 -3.47
CA LYS A 134 -4.15 -3.85 -3.08
C LYS A 134 -3.23 -5.05 -2.84
N PRO A 135 -2.81 -5.29 -1.58
CA PRO A 135 -1.98 -6.45 -1.28
C PRO A 135 -2.74 -7.73 -1.62
N LYS A 136 -2.12 -8.62 -2.39
CA LYS A 136 -2.76 -9.84 -2.91
C LYS A 136 -2.82 -10.94 -1.87
N CYS A 137 -1.82 -11.01 -1.00
CA CYS A 137 -1.73 -11.98 0.08
C CYS A 137 -0.80 -11.48 1.20
N GLY A 138 -0.86 -12.12 2.37
CA GLY A 138 0.08 -11.87 3.46
C GLY A 138 1.53 -12.21 3.08
N GLY A 139 2.49 -11.45 3.59
CA GLY A 139 3.92 -11.59 3.30
C GLY A 139 4.41 -10.77 2.10
N GLU A 140 3.58 -9.88 1.57
CA GLU A 140 3.90 -9.01 0.45
C GLU A 140 4.62 -7.73 0.90
N LYS A 141 5.63 -7.32 0.12
CA LYS A 141 6.27 -6.01 0.27
C LYS A 141 5.75 -5.08 -0.81
N VAL A 142 5.04 -4.02 -0.39
CA VAL A 142 4.52 -3.00 -1.30
C VAL A 142 5.48 -1.82 -1.31
N PHE A 143 6.06 -1.51 -2.47
CA PHE A 143 6.94 -0.35 -2.64
C PHE A 143 6.21 0.74 -3.43
N ALA A 144 5.89 1.84 -2.74
CA ALA A 144 5.27 3.03 -3.30
C ALA A 144 6.35 4.05 -3.66
N ARG A 145 6.68 4.19 -4.95
CA ARG A 145 7.69 5.17 -5.40
C ARG A 145 7.10 6.57 -5.33
N TRP A 146 7.94 7.58 -5.13
CA TRP A 146 7.50 8.98 -5.11
C TRP A 146 6.72 9.38 -6.37
N ASP A 147 7.15 8.92 -7.53
CA ASP A 147 6.52 9.25 -8.82
C ASP A 147 5.17 8.56 -9.06
N ASP A 148 4.79 7.58 -8.23
CA ASP A 148 3.49 6.90 -8.33
C ASP A 148 2.40 7.56 -7.48
N PHE A 149 2.76 8.50 -6.62
CA PHE A 149 1.78 9.26 -5.85
C PHE A 149 1.11 10.30 -6.76
N LYS A 150 -0.21 10.36 -6.68
CA LYS A 150 -1.02 11.35 -7.39
C LYS A 150 -1.43 12.47 -6.45
N ALA A 151 -1.21 13.71 -6.85
CA ALA A 151 -1.70 14.85 -6.12
C ALA A 151 -3.23 14.93 -6.19
N THR A 152 -3.88 15.11 -5.04
CA THR A 152 -5.31 15.30 -4.92
C THR A 152 -5.62 16.49 -4.02
N TYR A 153 -6.78 17.12 -4.24
CA TYR A 153 -7.38 18.07 -3.32
C TYR A 153 -8.83 17.67 -3.06
N ARG A 154 -9.13 17.31 -1.81
CA ARG A 154 -10.45 16.82 -1.40
C ARG A 154 -10.94 15.63 -2.25
N GLY A 155 -10.04 14.69 -2.51
CA GLY A 155 -10.33 13.45 -3.24
C GLY A 155 -10.45 13.61 -4.76
N ARG A 156 -10.11 14.78 -5.31
CA ARG A 156 -10.06 15.02 -6.77
C ARG A 156 -8.62 15.21 -7.19
N GLU A 157 -8.23 14.57 -8.29
CA GLU A 157 -6.89 14.71 -8.86
C GLU A 157 -6.58 16.19 -9.18
N LYS A 158 -5.34 16.60 -8.88
CA LYS A 158 -4.83 17.95 -9.10
C LYS A 158 -3.49 17.87 -9.83
N ALA A 159 -3.55 17.65 -11.14
CA ALA A 159 -2.36 17.45 -11.98
C ALA A 159 -1.43 18.67 -12.06
N ASP A 160 -1.92 19.88 -11.75
CA ASP A 160 -1.16 21.13 -11.71
C ASP A 160 -0.56 21.47 -10.34
N ALA A 161 -0.59 20.52 -9.38
CA ALA A 161 0.03 20.71 -8.08
C ALA A 161 1.56 20.88 -8.20
N LYS A 162 2.14 21.72 -7.34
CA LYS A 162 3.59 21.73 -7.14
C LYS A 162 4.03 20.34 -6.68
N PRO A 163 5.17 19.79 -7.16
CA PRO A 163 5.64 18.46 -6.76
C PRO A 163 5.77 18.31 -5.24
N LEU A 164 5.60 17.08 -4.76
CA LEU A 164 5.77 16.70 -3.35
C LEU A 164 7.15 17.14 -2.86
N ASP A 165 7.20 17.97 -1.81
CA ASP A 165 8.45 18.37 -1.18
C ASP A 165 8.96 17.26 -0.24
N LEU A 166 9.81 16.39 -0.79
CA LEU A 166 10.43 15.28 -0.07
C LEU A 166 11.33 15.72 1.08
N LYS A 167 11.77 16.99 1.15
CA LYS A 167 12.55 17.51 2.27
C LYS A 167 11.68 17.92 3.45
N SER A 168 10.37 18.04 3.23
CA SER A 168 9.43 18.57 4.19
C SER A 168 8.16 17.73 4.33
N VAL A 169 8.27 16.40 4.25
CA VAL A 169 7.13 15.53 4.54
C VAL A 169 6.68 15.75 5.99
N LYS A 170 5.39 16.02 6.20
CA LYS A 170 4.79 16.35 7.50
C LYS A 170 3.87 15.27 8.03
N ARG A 171 3.25 14.48 7.14
CA ARG A 171 2.23 13.50 7.55
C ARG A 171 2.18 12.30 6.63
N ILE A 172 1.97 11.13 7.23
CA ILE A 172 1.70 9.87 6.55
C ILE A 172 0.34 9.36 7.03
N SER A 173 -0.45 8.76 6.14
CA SER A 173 -1.74 8.15 6.49
C SER A 173 -2.00 6.85 5.73
N LEU A 174 -2.65 5.91 6.39
CA LEU A 174 -3.28 4.73 5.81
C LEU A 174 -4.79 4.94 5.78
N MET A 175 -5.41 4.63 4.65
CA MET A 175 -6.83 4.86 4.44
C MET A 175 -7.47 3.67 3.74
N MET A 176 -8.66 3.31 4.21
CA MET A 176 -9.66 2.51 3.51
C MET A 176 -10.74 3.47 3.01
N ARG A 177 -10.98 3.52 1.69
CA ARG A 177 -11.97 4.43 1.08
C ARG A 177 -12.93 3.66 0.18
N SER A 178 -14.13 4.17 -0.04
CA SER A 178 -15.14 3.46 -0.84
C SER A 178 -14.85 3.36 -2.32
N PHE A 179 -13.94 4.20 -2.84
CA PHE A 179 -13.75 4.42 -4.27
C PHE A 179 -15.09 4.64 -5.00
N PHE A 180 -16.02 5.35 -4.35
CA PHE A 180 -17.37 5.61 -4.84
C PHE A 180 -18.22 4.35 -5.03
N GLY A 181 -18.14 3.43 -4.06
CA GLY A 181 -19.03 2.28 -3.94
C GLY A 181 -18.46 0.97 -4.49
N THR A 182 -17.17 0.90 -4.80
CA THR A 182 -16.54 -0.36 -5.23
C THR A 182 -16.17 -1.26 -4.05
N GLN A 183 -16.10 -0.72 -2.84
CA GLN A 183 -15.84 -1.48 -1.62
C GLN A 183 -16.48 -0.84 -0.37
N GLU A 184 -16.87 -1.70 0.57
CA GLU A 184 -17.48 -1.37 1.87
C GLU A 184 -17.22 -2.49 2.89
N GLY A 185 -17.69 -2.30 4.13
CA GLY A 185 -17.69 -3.30 5.19
C GLY A 185 -16.40 -3.37 5.99
N ASP A 186 -16.24 -4.47 6.72
CA ASP A 186 -15.08 -4.68 7.58
C ASP A 186 -13.78 -4.77 6.76
N PHE A 187 -12.73 -4.18 7.30
CA PHE A 187 -11.38 -4.26 6.74
C PHE A 187 -10.32 -4.50 7.82
N SER A 188 -9.23 -5.13 7.41
CA SER A 188 -8.07 -5.42 8.24
C SER A 188 -6.79 -5.59 7.41
N LEU A 189 -5.78 -4.79 7.71
CA LEU A 189 -4.45 -4.83 7.14
C LEU A 189 -3.41 -4.93 8.25
N SER A 190 -2.60 -5.98 8.21
CA SER A 190 -1.53 -6.21 9.18
C SER A 190 -0.17 -5.87 8.59
N LEU A 191 0.63 -5.09 9.32
CA LEU A 191 1.89 -4.52 8.87
C LEU A 191 2.98 -4.68 9.94
N ILE A 192 4.20 -5.01 9.54
CA ILE A 192 5.38 -4.92 10.43
C ILE A 192 5.95 -3.50 10.42
N SER A 193 5.99 -2.86 9.25
CA SER A 193 6.62 -1.55 9.10
C SER A 193 6.09 -0.78 7.90
N ILE A 194 6.21 0.55 8.02
CA ILE A 194 6.19 1.51 6.91
C ILE A 194 7.53 2.22 7.00
N SER A 195 8.36 2.13 5.98
CA SER A 195 9.74 2.63 6.00
C SER A 195 10.08 3.31 4.68
N VAL A 196 11.04 4.22 4.66
CA VAL A 196 11.60 4.69 3.39
C VAL A 196 12.61 3.67 2.87
N ALA A 197 12.71 3.56 1.55
CA ALA A 197 13.71 2.69 0.92
C ALA A 197 14.17 3.22 -0.42
N LYS A 198 15.35 2.77 -0.85
CA LYS A 198 15.80 2.87 -2.24
C LYS A 198 15.04 1.88 -3.11
N ALA A 199 14.85 2.23 -4.37
CA ALA A 199 14.17 1.38 -5.32
C ALA A 199 14.89 0.02 -5.44
N PRO A 200 14.16 -1.10 -5.48
CA PRO A 200 14.75 -2.39 -5.74
C PRO A 200 15.34 -2.40 -7.16
N ASN A 201 16.48 -3.07 -7.36
CA ASN A 201 17.19 -3.13 -8.65
C ASN A 201 16.43 -3.89 -9.77
N SER A 202 15.18 -4.33 -9.55
CA SER A 202 14.39 -5.09 -10.53
C SER A 202 13.41 -4.20 -11.30
N THR A 203 13.02 -4.64 -12.49
CA THR A 203 12.00 -4.00 -13.35
C THR A 203 10.70 -3.78 -12.58
N TYR A 204 10.48 -2.54 -12.15
CA TYR A 204 9.30 -2.08 -11.46
C TYR A 204 8.15 -1.92 -12.46
N GLU A 205 7.05 -2.63 -12.23
CA GLU A 205 5.77 -2.38 -12.90
C GLU A 205 4.89 -1.58 -11.93
N PRO A 206 4.51 -0.33 -12.26
CA PRO A 206 3.62 0.46 -11.42
C PRO A 206 2.31 -0.27 -11.13
N TYR A 207 1.79 -0.17 -9.90
CA TYR A 207 0.45 -0.69 -9.60
C TYR A 207 -0.58 0.00 -10.50
N ARG A 208 -1.26 -0.79 -11.34
CA ARG A 208 -2.35 -0.34 -12.21
C ARG A 208 -3.52 -1.30 -12.03
N ASP A 209 -4.63 -0.82 -11.48
CA ASP A 209 -5.92 -1.47 -11.64
C ASP A 209 -6.39 -1.22 -13.08
N ASP A 210 -5.85 -2.00 -14.01
CA ASP A 210 -6.37 -2.08 -15.38
C ASP A 210 -7.29 -3.30 -15.47
N PRO A 211 -8.62 -3.12 -15.60
CA PRO A 211 -9.56 -4.23 -15.70
C PRO A 211 -9.38 -5.07 -16.98
N THR A 212 -8.47 -4.70 -17.89
CA THR A 212 -8.25 -5.41 -19.17
C THR A 212 -7.03 -6.33 -19.20
N LYS A 213 -6.17 -6.36 -18.17
CA LYS A 213 -5.02 -7.28 -18.12
C LYS A 213 -5.40 -8.63 -17.50
N GLN A 214 -5.96 -9.51 -18.32
CA GLN A 214 -6.05 -10.93 -17.99
C GLN A 214 -4.63 -11.53 -18.01
N SER A 215 -4.15 -12.02 -16.87
CA SER A 215 -2.82 -12.61 -16.77
C SER A 215 -2.79 -13.95 -17.52
N ASP A 216 -2.14 -13.99 -18.69
CA ASP A 216 -1.78 -15.22 -19.36
C ASP A 216 -0.74 -15.99 -18.53
N ARG A 217 -1.22 -16.83 -17.62
CA ARG A 217 -0.45 -17.94 -17.05
C ARG A 217 -0.98 -19.23 -17.68
N SER A 218 -0.57 -19.52 -18.91
CA SER A 218 -0.64 -20.88 -19.44
C SER A 218 0.40 -21.73 -18.71
N LEU A 219 -0.07 -22.68 -17.91
CA LEU A 219 0.73 -23.78 -17.37
C LEU A 219 1.29 -24.61 -18.53
N ASN A 220 2.59 -24.49 -18.80
CA ASN A 220 3.33 -25.51 -19.53
C ASN A 220 4.28 -26.21 -18.57
N GLU A 221 3.78 -27.29 -17.98
CA GLU A 221 4.61 -28.34 -17.42
C GLU A 221 4.51 -29.55 -18.34
N LYS A 222 5.64 -29.92 -18.95
CA LYS A 222 6.05 -31.32 -19.14
C LYS A 222 7.45 -31.39 -19.75
N THR A 223 8.40 -31.76 -18.90
CA THR A 223 9.73 -32.25 -19.31
C THR A 223 9.63 -33.71 -19.73
N GLU A 224 10.07 -33.94 -20.96
CA GLU A 224 10.67 -35.11 -21.62
C GLU A 224 10.62 -36.52 -20.99
N MET A 225 10.26 -37.51 -21.84
CA MET A 225 11.12 -38.67 -22.14
C MET A 225 10.62 -39.41 -23.39
N ALA A 226 11.47 -39.54 -24.41
CA ALA A 226 11.35 -40.49 -25.52
C ALA A 226 12.12 -41.80 -25.14
N PRO A 227 11.90 -42.99 -25.75
CA PRO A 227 12.06 -43.18 -27.19
C PRO A 227 11.16 -44.23 -27.91
N ASN A 228 11.05 -44.04 -29.23
CA ASN A 228 10.90 -45.02 -30.33
C ASN A 228 10.05 -46.30 -30.17
N LYS A 229 9.06 -46.47 -31.07
CA LYS A 229 9.13 -47.44 -32.21
C LYS A 229 7.93 -47.31 -33.16
N LEU A 230 8.25 -47.45 -34.45
CA LEU A 230 7.38 -47.52 -35.63
C LEU A 230 6.37 -48.68 -35.60
N LYS A 231 5.15 -48.47 -36.13
CA LYS A 231 4.61 -49.13 -37.35
C LYS A 231 3.10 -48.88 -37.58
N GLN A 232 2.80 -48.28 -38.74
CA GLN A 232 1.84 -48.69 -39.78
C GLN A 232 0.34 -48.97 -39.44
N SER A 233 -0.52 -48.06 -39.93
CA SER A 233 -1.67 -48.25 -40.85
C SER A 233 -2.44 -49.58 -40.85
N TRP A 234 -3.77 -49.53 -40.64
CA TRP A 234 -4.79 -50.09 -41.56
C TRP A 234 -6.25 -49.69 -41.20
N LEU A 235 -6.97 -49.15 -42.19
CA LEU A 235 -8.38 -49.31 -42.60
C LEU A 235 -9.50 -49.70 -41.61
N GLY A 236 -10.68 -49.08 -41.83
CA GLY A 236 -12.01 -49.69 -41.67
C GLY A 236 -12.98 -48.84 -40.84
N TRP A 237 -13.97 -48.15 -41.43
CA TRP A 237 -15.37 -48.62 -41.59
C TRP A 237 -16.10 -48.71 -40.23
N LEU A 238 -17.31 -48.19 -39.96
CA LEU A 238 -18.48 -47.77 -40.74
C LEU A 238 -19.43 -47.00 -39.78
N LEU A 239 -20.30 -46.20 -40.39
CA LEU A 239 -21.67 -45.78 -40.02
C LEU A 239 -22.33 -46.33 -38.74
N GLY A 240 -23.13 -45.48 -38.09
CA GLY A 240 -24.19 -45.90 -37.16
C GLY A 240 -25.02 -44.75 -36.58
N PHE A 241 -26.11 -44.39 -37.27
CA PHE A 241 -27.19 -43.52 -36.80
C PHE A 241 -28.05 -44.16 -35.70
N CYS A 242 -28.59 -43.34 -34.80
CA CYS A 242 -29.95 -43.33 -34.19
C CYS A 242 -29.86 -42.66 -32.80
N GLY A 243 -30.69 -41.72 -32.38
CA GLY A 243 -32.08 -41.47 -32.77
C GLY A 243 -33.00 -41.84 -31.60
N VAL A 244 -33.17 -40.87 -30.69
CA VAL A 244 -34.33 -40.52 -29.82
C VAL A 244 -35.32 -41.62 -29.41
N ALA A 245 -35.53 -41.72 -28.09
CA ALA A 245 -36.86 -41.72 -27.47
C ALA A 245 -36.81 -40.83 -26.23
#